data_AF-W2KZ49-F1
#
_entry.id   AF-W2KZ49-F1
#
_cell.length_a   1.000
_cell.length_b   1.000
_cell.length_c   1.000
_cell.angle_alpha   90.00
_cell.angle_beta   90.00
_cell.angle_gamma   90.00
#
_symmetry.space_group_name_H-M   'P 1'
#
loop_
_entity.id
_entity.type
_entity.pdbx_description
1 polymer ?
#
loop_
_entity_poly.entity_id
_entity_poly.type
_entity_poly.pdbx_seq_one_letter_code
_entity_poly.pdbx_strand_id
1 'polypeptide(L)'
;MFRAEADTTSPLHVAVDLVYTTDTTCRSITELPSSSDALTTSLFPTSVLFRGNLQLSKAASGGGCALYLSVKGAVSTATDVQNAFDVARGVHEQLTGLLSAKGLNNVSLARAAVALDGDKLLAVSLTADDSNAPPESVLTVQQGACTELLSALQSDGDVNLLPRQVETGALDITKQADRDEAANCAVSLEMAALALRFGADAEAFQLLKAVDEKMESFFAGQPSATLTSANVRLHVASDMVQIVTTEGENVPNVAFNAPSYEEALGIFALVAVLVAMMMGVVVQKKRNDQRSRERYERANRAAQIRRVSIRMSQYDQENQDYEGEEDSLL
;
A
#
# COMPACT_ATOMS: atom_id res chain seq x y z
N MET A 1 19.83 -40.18 -13.29
CA MET A 1 20.27 -38.82 -12.91
C MET A 1 19.02 -37.95 -12.90
N PHE A 2 18.31 -37.92 -11.76
CA PHE A 2 17.08 -37.14 -11.63
C PHE A 2 17.47 -35.68 -11.36
N ARG A 3 17.12 -34.81 -12.30
CA ARG A 3 17.28 -33.37 -12.18
C ARG A 3 16.14 -32.90 -11.27
N ALA A 4 16.47 -32.53 -10.04
CA ALA A 4 15.53 -31.87 -9.16
C ALA A 4 15.12 -30.55 -9.82
N GLU A 5 13.85 -30.44 -10.20
CA GLU A 5 13.22 -29.15 -10.45
C GLU A 5 13.27 -28.41 -9.13
N ALA A 6 14.06 -27.34 -9.09
CA ALA A 6 14.06 -26.41 -7.97
C ALA A 6 12.66 -25.79 -7.95
N ASP A 7 11.88 -26.19 -6.95
CA ASP A 7 10.57 -25.63 -6.65
C ASP A 7 10.80 -24.14 -6.35
N THR A 8 10.64 -23.28 -7.36
CA THR A 8 10.75 -21.84 -7.18
C THR A 8 9.49 -21.40 -6.45
N THR A 9 9.52 -21.46 -5.12
CA THR A 9 8.48 -20.90 -4.27
C THR A 9 8.30 -19.43 -4.65
N SER A 10 7.11 -19.08 -5.14
CA SER A 10 6.76 -17.70 -5.46
C SER A 10 7.05 -16.81 -4.25
N PRO A 11 7.67 -15.64 -4.45
CA PRO A 11 7.98 -14.75 -3.34
C PRO A 11 6.69 -14.26 -2.69
N LEU A 12 6.67 -14.22 -1.36
CA LEU A 12 5.54 -13.73 -0.59
C LEU A 12 5.54 -12.20 -0.59
N HIS A 13 4.48 -11.59 -1.12
CA HIS A 13 4.31 -10.14 -1.05
C HIS A 13 3.84 -9.70 0.34
N VAL A 14 4.46 -8.64 0.86
CA VAL A 14 4.19 -8.13 2.21
C VAL A 14 4.03 -6.62 2.14
N ALA A 15 2.91 -6.14 2.66
CA ALA A 15 2.62 -4.72 2.84
C ALA A 15 2.01 -4.52 4.24
N VAL A 16 2.82 -4.02 5.17
CA VAL A 16 2.47 -3.93 6.59
C VAL A 16 2.79 -2.53 7.10
N ASP A 17 1.85 -1.93 7.81
CA ASP A 17 2.02 -0.67 8.52
C ASP A 17 1.78 -0.89 10.02
N LEU A 18 2.81 -0.66 10.84
CA LEU A 18 2.77 -0.79 12.29
C LEU A 18 2.96 0.57 12.95
N VAL A 19 2.14 0.85 13.96
CA VAL A 19 2.23 2.08 14.76
C VAL A 19 2.47 1.69 16.21
N TYR A 20 3.49 2.28 16.79
CA TYR A 20 3.83 2.12 18.19
C TYR A 20 3.74 3.45 18.91
N THR A 21 3.41 3.41 20.19
CA THR A 21 3.41 4.58 21.08
C THR A 21 4.36 4.35 22.25
N THR A 22 4.99 5.42 22.72
CA THR A 22 5.83 5.45 23.92
C THR A 22 5.62 6.78 24.64
N ASP A 23 5.78 6.77 25.96
CA ASP A 23 5.80 7.94 26.84
C ASP A 23 7.06 8.81 26.65
N THR A 24 8.07 8.29 25.95
CA THR A 24 9.32 9.00 25.70
C THR A 24 9.12 10.13 24.68
N THR A 25 9.68 11.32 24.95
CA THR A 25 9.56 12.45 24.02
C THR A 25 10.21 12.14 22.67
N CYS A 26 9.62 12.57 21.55
CA CYS A 26 10.23 12.31 20.24
C CYS A 26 11.63 12.91 20.06
N ARG A 27 12.00 13.93 20.83
CA ARG A 27 13.33 14.56 20.73
C ARG A 27 14.43 13.69 21.34
N SER A 28 14.14 12.91 22.38
CA SER A 28 15.13 12.02 23.01
C SER A 28 15.42 10.78 22.17
N ILE A 29 14.53 10.43 21.24
CA ILE A 29 14.73 9.32 20.30
C ILE A 29 15.65 9.74 19.17
N THR A 30 16.97 9.62 19.31
CA THR A 30 17.93 10.15 18.31
C THR A 30 18.58 9.08 17.42
N GLU A 31 18.58 7.81 17.84
CA GLU A 31 19.35 6.74 17.18
C GLU A 31 18.47 5.61 16.60
N LEU A 32 17.44 5.95 15.83
CA LEU A 32 16.69 4.93 15.08
C LEU A 32 17.29 4.74 13.69
N PRO A 33 17.47 3.49 13.23
CA PRO A 33 17.84 3.23 11.85
C PRO A 33 16.75 3.79 10.93
N SER A 34 17.16 4.65 10.00
CA SER A 34 16.25 5.31 9.04
C SER A 34 16.44 4.84 7.61
N SER A 35 17.55 4.14 7.32
CA SER A 35 17.77 3.55 6.00
C SER A 35 17.11 2.18 5.91
N SER A 36 16.51 1.90 4.74
CA SER A 36 15.86 0.63 4.46
C SER A 36 16.81 -0.55 4.64
N ASP A 37 18.08 -0.43 4.26
CA ASP A 37 19.06 -1.52 4.37
C ASP A 37 19.43 -1.86 5.82
N ALA A 38 19.61 -0.83 6.66
CA ALA A 38 19.88 -1.02 8.09
C ALA A 38 18.67 -1.62 8.80
N LEU A 39 17.46 -1.16 8.45
CA LEU A 39 16.20 -1.72 8.94
C LEU A 39 16.04 -3.17 8.50
N THR A 40 16.32 -3.49 7.23
CA THR A 40 16.22 -4.85 6.72
C THR A 40 17.15 -5.79 7.48
N THR A 41 18.40 -5.38 7.68
CA THR A 41 19.40 -6.16 8.43
C THR A 41 19.01 -6.38 9.90
N SER A 42 18.26 -5.43 10.48
CA SER A 42 17.88 -5.49 11.90
C SER A 42 16.54 -6.17 12.15
N LEU A 43 15.60 -6.09 11.20
CA LEU A 43 14.22 -6.53 11.38
C LEU A 43 13.92 -7.88 10.73
N PHE A 44 14.77 -8.35 9.81
CA PHE A 44 14.64 -9.67 9.21
C PHE A 44 15.78 -10.59 9.65
N PRO A 45 15.49 -11.86 9.96
CA PRO A 45 16.52 -12.87 10.18
C PRO A 45 17.41 -13.02 8.94
N THR A 46 18.67 -13.42 9.12
CA THR A 46 19.60 -13.67 8.01
C THR A 46 19.17 -14.82 7.10
N SER A 47 18.28 -15.69 7.56
CA SER A 47 17.66 -16.76 6.78
C SER A 47 16.59 -16.28 5.79
N VAL A 48 16.15 -15.03 5.91
CA VAL A 48 15.04 -14.46 5.14
C VAL A 48 15.59 -13.41 4.16
N LEU A 49 15.42 -13.64 2.86
CA LEU A 49 15.74 -12.65 1.85
C LEU A 49 14.54 -11.73 1.62
N PHE A 50 14.62 -10.51 2.13
CA PHE A 50 13.65 -9.45 1.88
C PHE A 50 14.13 -8.53 0.74
N ARG A 51 13.23 -8.25 -0.21
CA ARG A 51 13.44 -7.28 -1.28
C ARG A 51 12.30 -6.27 -1.25
N GLY A 52 12.59 -5.03 -0.85
CA GLY A 52 11.59 -3.99 -0.77
C GLY A 52 12.08 -2.74 -0.07
N ASN A 53 11.13 -1.97 0.45
CA ASN A 53 11.37 -0.74 1.19
C ASN A 53 10.85 -0.88 2.63
N LEU A 54 11.71 -0.55 3.58
CA LEU A 54 11.36 -0.33 4.97
C LEU A 54 11.58 1.13 5.33
N GLN A 55 10.56 1.71 5.97
CA GLN A 55 10.64 3.06 6.47
C GLN A 55 10.19 3.09 7.93
N LEU A 56 11.11 3.51 8.81
CA LEU A 56 10.80 3.84 10.19
C LEU A 56 10.82 5.36 10.35
N SER A 57 9.71 5.91 10.81
CA SER A 57 9.56 7.34 11.08
C SER A 57 8.95 7.56 12.46
N LYS A 58 9.03 8.81 12.95
CA LYS A 58 8.51 9.18 14.26
C LYS A 58 7.78 10.51 14.18
N ALA A 59 6.74 10.68 14.99
CA ALA A 59 6.02 11.94 15.14
C ALA A 59 5.55 12.11 16.59
N ALA A 60 5.45 13.37 17.03
CA ALA A 60 4.91 13.67 18.36
C ALA A 60 3.47 13.17 18.45
N SER A 61 3.15 12.52 19.57
CA SER A 61 1.81 11.99 19.83
C SER A 61 1.51 12.12 21.32
N GLY A 62 0.54 12.98 21.67
CA GLY A 62 0.24 13.33 23.05
C GLY A 62 1.49 13.83 23.81
N GLY A 63 1.68 13.32 25.04
CA GLY A 63 2.86 13.59 25.87
C GLY A 63 4.14 12.84 25.45
N GLY A 64 4.07 11.97 24.43
CA GLY A 64 5.14 11.05 24.08
C GLY A 64 5.52 11.05 22.59
N CYS A 65 5.79 9.88 22.05
CA CYS A 65 6.17 9.69 20.65
C CYS A 65 5.44 8.52 20.00
N ALA A 66 4.99 8.73 18.77
CA ALA A 66 4.53 7.65 17.90
C ALA A 66 5.64 7.26 16.92
N LEU A 67 5.86 5.95 16.76
CA LEU A 67 6.77 5.37 15.78
C LEU A 67 5.96 4.65 14.70
N TYR A 68 6.21 4.99 13.44
CA TYR A 68 5.53 4.42 12.28
C TYR A 68 6.52 3.59 11.49
N LEU A 69 6.29 2.28 11.41
CA LEU A 69 7.04 1.37 10.56
C LEU A 69 6.17 0.96 9.38
N SER A 70 6.64 1.23 8.16
CA SER A 70 6.05 0.71 6.93
C SER A 70 7.00 -0.30 6.29
N VAL A 71 6.47 -1.48 5.95
CA VAL A 71 7.19 -2.59 5.31
C VAL A 71 6.48 -2.91 4.01
N LYS A 72 7.14 -2.70 2.87
CA LYS A 72 6.56 -3.00 1.55
C LYS A 72 7.58 -3.74 0.68
N GLY A 73 7.30 -4.98 0.32
CA GLY A 73 8.24 -5.77 -0.46
C GLY A 73 7.84 -7.20 -0.68
N ALA A 74 8.85 -8.01 -0.98
CA ALA A 74 8.73 -9.43 -1.24
C ALA A 74 9.72 -10.20 -0.35
N VAL A 75 9.25 -11.28 0.27
CA VAL A 75 10.02 -12.17 1.12
C VAL A 75 10.20 -13.51 0.40
N SER A 76 11.44 -13.94 0.24
CA SER A 76 11.71 -15.32 -0.19
C SER A 76 11.50 -16.23 1.01
N THR A 77 10.50 -17.11 0.92
CA THR A 77 10.05 -17.92 2.06
C THR A 77 11.14 -18.92 2.47
N ALA A 78 11.70 -18.72 3.66
CA ALA A 78 12.27 -19.83 4.43
C ALA A 78 11.11 -20.69 4.95
N THR A 79 11.37 -21.93 5.35
CA THR A 79 10.36 -22.94 5.77
C THR A 79 9.36 -22.46 6.84
N ASP A 80 9.70 -21.41 7.59
CA ASP A 80 8.97 -20.96 8.77
C ASP A 80 8.09 -19.73 8.52
N VAL A 81 8.14 -19.13 7.31
CA VAL A 81 7.33 -17.96 6.93
C VAL A 81 6.28 -18.39 5.92
N GLN A 82 5.01 -18.47 6.36
CA GLN A 82 3.92 -18.97 5.52
C GLN A 82 3.02 -17.88 4.96
N ASN A 83 2.89 -16.74 5.64
CA ASN A 83 1.98 -15.65 5.25
C ASN A 83 2.49 -14.28 5.74
N ALA A 84 1.83 -13.20 5.28
CA ALA A 84 2.20 -11.84 5.63
C ALA A 84 2.07 -11.53 7.13
N PHE A 85 1.19 -12.23 7.86
CA PHE A 85 1.04 -12.06 9.32
C PHE A 85 2.22 -12.63 10.09
N ASP A 86 2.80 -13.75 9.65
CA ASP A 86 4.03 -14.29 10.23
C ASP A 86 5.19 -13.32 10.06
N VAL A 87 5.29 -12.69 8.90
CA VAL A 87 6.28 -11.63 8.64
C VAL A 87 6.04 -10.42 9.54
N ALA A 88 4.79 -9.94 9.62
CA ALA A 88 4.43 -8.79 10.45
C ALA A 88 4.75 -9.04 11.94
N ARG A 89 4.44 -10.24 12.45
CA ARG A 89 4.77 -10.67 13.81
C ARG A 89 6.29 -10.72 14.04
N GLY A 90 7.05 -11.35 13.14
CA GLY A 90 8.50 -11.42 13.26
C GLY A 90 9.16 -10.03 13.25
N VAL A 91 8.69 -9.14 12.37
CA VAL A 91 9.12 -7.74 12.33
C VAL A 91 8.78 -7.00 13.62
N HIS A 92 7.59 -7.23 14.18
CA HIS A 92 7.19 -6.67 15.47
C HIS A 92 8.12 -7.12 16.62
N GLU A 93 8.43 -8.41 16.69
CA GLU A 93 9.35 -8.97 17.70
C GLU A 93 10.77 -8.39 17.57
N GLN A 94 11.29 -8.27 16.34
CA GLN A 94 12.62 -7.69 16.12
C GLN A 94 12.64 -6.18 16.41
N LEU A 95 11.59 -5.45 16.04
CA LEU A 95 11.51 -4.01 16.28
C LEU A 95 11.40 -3.71 17.78
N THR A 96 10.54 -4.42 18.52
CA THR A 96 10.42 -4.25 19.97
C THR A 96 11.74 -4.56 20.69
N GLY A 97 12.46 -5.60 20.25
CA GLY A 97 13.81 -5.91 20.72
C GLY A 97 14.82 -4.78 20.43
N LEU A 98 14.80 -4.22 19.21
CA LEU A 98 15.66 -3.10 18.83
C LEU A 98 15.37 -1.85 19.66
N LEU A 99 14.10 -1.51 19.86
CA LEU A 99 13.69 -0.34 20.64
C LEU A 99 14.09 -0.49 22.10
N SER A 100 13.91 -1.68 22.68
CA SER A 100 14.38 -2.00 24.03
C SER A 100 15.90 -1.88 24.15
N ALA A 101 16.66 -2.40 23.19
CA ALA A 101 18.12 -2.28 23.16
C ALA A 101 18.61 -0.82 23.04
N LYS A 102 17.78 0.08 22.50
CA LYS A 102 18.00 1.53 22.45
C LYS A 102 17.51 2.27 23.71
N GLY A 103 17.08 1.54 24.74
CA GLY A 103 16.62 2.10 26.00
C GLY A 103 15.21 2.72 25.94
N LEU A 104 14.44 2.45 24.88
CA LEU A 104 13.03 2.84 24.81
C LEU A 104 12.21 1.80 25.55
N ASN A 105 11.76 2.18 26.74
CA ASN A 105 10.83 1.39 27.54
C ASN A 105 9.39 1.82 27.25
N ASN A 106 8.41 1.04 27.70
CA ASN A 106 6.98 1.33 27.56
C ASN A 106 6.55 1.57 26.10
N VAL A 107 7.18 0.87 25.15
CA VAL A 107 6.75 0.86 23.76
C VAL A 107 5.61 -0.14 23.64
N SER A 108 4.48 0.31 23.10
CA SER A 108 3.30 -0.52 22.87
C SER A 108 2.83 -0.45 21.44
N LEU A 109 2.30 -1.55 20.92
CA LEU A 109 1.61 -1.55 19.65
C LEU A 109 0.28 -0.80 19.79
N ALA A 110 0.12 0.27 19.01
CA ALA A 110 -1.13 1.03 18.96
C ALA A 110 -1.99 0.60 17.76
N ARG A 111 -1.36 0.22 16.65
CA ARG A 111 -2.06 -0.24 15.44
C ARG A 111 -1.18 -1.17 14.63
N ALA A 112 -1.79 -2.21 14.05
CA ALA A 112 -1.19 -3.00 12.99
C ALA A 112 -2.17 -3.06 11.80
N ALA A 113 -1.65 -2.84 10.60
CA ALA A 113 -2.40 -2.98 9.36
C ALA A 113 -1.61 -3.84 8.38
N VAL A 114 -2.28 -4.82 7.77
CA VAL A 114 -1.72 -5.76 6.80
C VAL A 114 -2.56 -5.66 5.54
N ALA A 115 -1.93 -5.21 4.45
CA ALA A 115 -2.51 -5.29 3.12
C ALA A 115 -2.12 -6.63 2.48
N LEU A 116 -3.11 -7.32 1.94
CA LEU A 116 -3.00 -8.61 1.30
C LEU A 116 -3.37 -8.49 -0.18
N ASP A 117 -3.20 -9.58 -0.92
CA ASP A 117 -3.59 -9.65 -2.32
C ASP A 117 -5.11 -9.45 -2.49
N GLY A 118 -5.51 -8.83 -3.62
CA GLY A 118 -6.92 -8.62 -3.97
C GLY A 118 -7.60 -7.46 -3.23
N ASP A 119 -6.92 -6.32 -3.08
CA ASP A 119 -7.44 -5.11 -2.43
C ASP A 119 -8.04 -5.36 -1.03
N LYS A 120 -7.42 -6.29 -0.29
CA LYS A 120 -7.75 -6.62 1.09
C LYS A 120 -6.83 -5.86 2.04
N LEU A 121 -7.41 -5.20 3.04
CA LEU A 121 -6.72 -4.52 4.13
C LEU A 121 -7.34 -4.94 5.46
N LEU A 122 -6.55 -5.59 6.31
CA LEU A 122 -6.96 -5.95 7.65
C LEU A 122 -6.17 -5.11 8.65
N ALA A 123 -6.86 -4.45 9.56
CA ALA A 123 -6.25 -3.59 10.55
C ALA A 123 -6.83 -3.85 11.94
N VAL A 124 -5.96 -3.78 12.94
CA VAL A 124 -6.31 -3.82 14.36
C VAL A 124 -5.77 -2.55 15.00
N SER A 125 -6.62 -1.87 15.75
CA SER A 125 -6.29 -0.68 16.54
C SER A 125 -6.53 -0.99 18.00
N LEU A 126 -5.52 -0.76 18.82
CA LEU A 126 -5.60 -0.90 20.27
C LEU A 126 -5.98 0.47 20.83
N THR A 127 -7.22 0.61 21.28
CA THR A 127 -7.77 1.87 21.78
C THR A 127 -7.97 1.78 23.29
N ALA A 128 -7.67 2.88 24.00
CA ALA A 128 -7.94 2.99 25.43
C ALA A 128 -9.43 3.28 25.73
N ASP A 129 -10.20 3.70 24.72
CA ASP A 129 -11.60 4.10 24.89
C ASP A 129 -12.56 2.90 24.95
N ASP A 130 -13.48 2.97 25.92
CA ASP A 130 -14.71 2.18 26.10
C ASP A 130 -15.74 2.46 24.98
N SER A 131 -15.29 2.40 23.72
CA SER A 131 -16.17 2.48 22.55
C SER A 131 -17.04 1.22 22.49
N ASN A 132 -18.12 1.22 23.26
CA ASN A 132 -19.06 0.09 23.42
C ASN A 132 -19.98 -0.14 22.20
N ALA A 133 -19.83 0.65 21.12
CA ALA A 133 -20.59 0.45 19.90
C ALA A 133 -19.65 0.01 18.78
N PRO A 134 -19.76 -1.23 18.27
CA PRO A 134 -19.06 -1.60 17.05
C PRO A 134 -19.54 -0.66 15.92
N PRO A 135 -18.61 -0.04 15.15
CA PRO A 135 -19.01 0.83 14.07
C PRO A 135 -19.80 0.07 13.00
N GLU A 136 -20.59 0.78 12.20
CA GLU A 136 -21.39 0.17 11.14
C GLU A 136 -20.49 -0.58 10.15
N SER A 137 -20.89 -1.80 9.79
CA SER A 137 -20.27 -2.58 8.74
C SER A 137 -21.14 -2.49 7.49
N VAL A 138 -20.52 -2.42 6.32
CA VAL A 138 -21.22 -2.25 5.04
C VAL A 138 -20.74 -3.30 4.04
N LEU A 139 -21.69 -4.02 3.44
CA LEU A 139 -21.49 -4.81 2.25
C LEU A 139 -22.06 -4.06 1.05
N THR A 140 -21.21 -3.73 0.08
CA THR A 140 -21.65 -3.08 -1.16
C THR A 140 -21.69 -4.09 -2.30
N VAL A 141 -22.86 -4.29 -2.89
CA VAL A 141 -23.02 -5.07 -4.11
C VAL A 141 -22.67 -4.20 -5.32
N GLN A 142 -21.53 -4.52 -5.94
CA GLN A 142 -20.99 -3.78 -7.09
C GLN A 142 -21.62 -4.28 -8.39
N GLN A 143 -21.74 -5.59 -8.57
CA GLN A 143 -22.30 -6.23 -9.77
C GLN A 143 -23.12 -7.47 -9.42
N GLY A 144 -24.02 -7.85 -10.32
CA GLY A 144 -24.86 -9.04 -10.20
C GLY A 144 -25.99 -8.91 -9.17
N ALA A 145 -26.89 -9.88 -9.21
CA ALA A 145 -28.02 -9.95 -8.27
C ALA A 145 -27.61 -10.38 -6.84
N CYS A 146 -26.52 -11.17 -6.71
CA CYS A 146 -25.96 -11.66 -5.44
C CYS A 146 -26.96 -12.40 -4.52
N THR A 147 -28.00 -13.03 -5.07
CA THR A 147 -29.10 -13.62 -4.30
C THR A 147 -28.67 -14.69 -3.31
N GLU A 148 -27.74 -15.58 -3.70
CA GLU A 148 -27.23 -16.66 -2.85
C GLU A 148 -26.42 -16.12 -1.67
N LEU A 149 -25.48 -15.20 -1.94
CA LEU A 149 -24.68 -14.53 -0.91
C LEU A 149 -25.57 -13.79 0.09
N LEU A 150 -26.52 -13.00 -0.40
CA LEU A 150 -27.43 -12.24 0.45
C LEU A 150 -28.32 -13.16 1.30
N SER A 151 -28.71 -14.31 0.75
CA SER A 151 -29.47 -15.32 1.47
C SER A 151 -28.62 -15.99 2.56
N ALA A 152 -27.35 -16.31 2.26
CA ALA A 152 -26.41 -16.87 3.23
C ALA A 152 -26.21 -15.93 4.43
N LEU A 153 -26.03 -14.63 4.17
CA LEU A 153 -25.90 -13.59 5.20
C LEU A 153 -27.16 -13.38 6.04
N GLN A 154 -28.35 -13.68 5.51
CA GLN A 154 -29.62 -13.56 6.24
C GLN A 154 -29.99 -14.83 7.01
N SER A 155 -29.57 -16.00 6.53
CA SER A 155 -29.94 -17.30 7.10
C SER A 155 -29.18 -17.63 8.38
N ASP A 156 -27.94 -17.18 8.49
CA ASP A 156 -27.18 -17.20 9.73
C ASP A 156 -27.52 -15.92 10.49
N GLY A 157 -28.43 -16.00 11.48
CA GLY A 157 -28.80 -14.87 12.36
C GLY A 157 -27.63 -14.28 13.17
N ASP A 158 -26.42 -14.75 12.91
CA ASP A 158 -25.14 -14.31 13.43
C ASP A 158 -24.15 -14.44 12.26
N VAL A 159 -23.87 -13.33 11.56
CA VAL A 159 -23.09 -13.33 10.31
C VAL A 159 -21.68 -13.85 10.60
N ASN A 160 -21.42 -15.11 10.24
CA ASN A 160 -20.19 -15.84 10.54
C ASN A 160 -19.01 -15.43 9.62
N LEU A 161 -18.91 -14.14 9.28
CA LEU A 161 -17.83 -13.56 8.47
C LEU A 161 -16.54 -13.41 9.28
N LEU A 162 -16.66 -13.17 10.58
CA LEU A 162 -15.52 -12.96 11.48
C LEU A 162 -15.42 -14.09 12.53
N PRO A 163 -14.24 -14.27 13.15
CA PRO A 163 -14.06 -15.19 14.27
C PRO A 163 -14.96 -14.82 15.45
N ARG A 164 -15.32 -15.81 16.27
CA ARG A 164 -16.23 -15.62 17.44
C ARG A 164 -15.70 -14.68 18.51
N GLN A 165 -14.40 -14.39 18.49
CA GLN A 165 -13.75 -13.47 19.41
C GLN A 165 -14.00 -11.99 19.03
N VAL A 166 -14.73 -11.76 17.94
CA VAL A 166 -14.98 -10.45 17.35
C VAL A 166 -16.49 -10.19 17.29
N GLU A 167 -16.91 -9.08 17.87
CA GLU A 167 -18.28 -8.58 17.86
C GLU A 167 -18.44 -7.52 16.76
N THR A 168 -19.28 -7.81 15.77
CA THR A 168 -19.58 -6.88 14.68
C THR A 168 -20.83 -6.07 14.98
N GLY A 169 -20.89 -4.86 14.41
CA GLY A 169 -22.13 -4.11 14.33
C GLY A 169 -23.10 -4.73 13.32
N ALA A 170 -24.26 -4.09 13.13
CA ALA A 170 -25.15 -4.46 12.04
C ALA A 170 -24.43 -4.31 10.69
N LEU A 171 -24.62 -5.30 9.82
CA LEU A 171 -24.13 -5.26 8.44
C LEU A 171 -25.19 -4.61 7.55
N ASP A 172 -24.96 -3.38 7.13
CA ASP A 172 -25.79 -2.71 6.12
C ASP A 172 -25.43 -3.22 4.72
N ILE A 173 -26.45 -3.35 3.86
CA ILE A 173 -26.29 -3.90 2.52
C ILE A 173 -26.70 -2.83 1.52
N THR A 174 -25.71 -2.29 0.83
CA THR A 174 -25.90 -1.28 -0.21
C THR A 174 -25.74 -1.88 -1.59
N LYS A 175 -26.43 -1.30 -2.58
CA LYS A 175 -26.37 -1.72 -3.98
C LYS A 175 -25.92 -0.54 -4.81
N GLN A 176 -24.95 -0.76 -5.69
CA GLN A 176 -24.50 0.27 -6.62
C GLN A 176 -25.60 0.59 -7.64
N ALA A 177 -25.83 1.88 -7.91
CA ALA A 177 -26.99 2.37 -8.67
C ALA A 177 -27.05 1.87 -10.13
N ASP A 178 -25.89 1.69 -10.77
CA ASP A 178 -25.76 1.29 -12.19
C ASP A 178 -25.27 -0.16 -12.34
N ARG A 179 -25.57 -1.03 -11.37
CA ARG A 179 -25.08 -2.42 -11.41
C ARG A 179 -25.74 -3.21 -12.54
N ASP A 180 -24.93 -3.98 -13.26
CA ASP A 180 -25.44 -5.00 -14.18
C ASP A 180 -25.91 -6.21 -13.37
N GLU A 181 -27.23 -6.42 -13.28
CA GLU A 181 -27.81 -7.54 -12.54
C GLU A 181 -27.58 -8.90 -13.21
N ALA A 182 -27.26 -8.92 -14.51
CA ALA A 182 -26.95 -10.13 -15.26
C ALA A 182 -25.48 -10.55 -15.15
N ALA A 183 -24.61 -9.67 -14.63
CA ALA A 183 -23.21 -9.98 -14.38
C ALA A 183 -23.02 -10.93 -13.19
N ASN A 184 -21.80 -11.48 -13.08
CA ASN A 184 -21.40 -12.28 -11.93
C ASN A 184 -21.46 -11.42 -10.65
N CYS A 185 -21.81 -12.02 -9.51
CA CYS A 185 -21.88 -11.29 -8.26
C CYS A 185 -20.48 -10.82 -7.83
N ALA A 186 -20.35 -9.51 -7.62
CA ALA A 186 -19.14 -8.88 -7.13
C ALA A 186 -19.49 -7.97 -5.95
N VAL A 187 -18.77 -8.12 -4.84
CA VAL A 187 -19.03 -7.38 -3.60
C VAL A 187 -17.76 -6.80 -3.01
N SER A 188 -17.89 -5.62 -2.40
CA SER A 188 -16.87 -5.05 -1.52
C SER A 188 -17.36 -5.02 -0.08
N LEU A 189 -16.48 -5.35 0.85
CA LEU A 189 -16.79 -5.49 2.26
C LEU A 189 -16.02 -4.47 3.09
N GLU A 190 -16.72 -3.67 3.87
CA GLU A 190 -16.14 -2.81 4.91
C GLU A 190 -16.68 -3.28 6.25
N MET A 191 -15.81 -3.77 7.12
CA MET A 191 -16.18 -4.26 8.45
C MET A 191 -15.48 -3.46 9.53
N ALA A 192 -16.26 -3.10 10.54
CA ALA A 192 -15.75 -2.56 11.77
C ALA A 192 -16.29 -3.38 12.93
N ALA A 193 -15.40 -3.78 13.83
CA ALA A 193 -15.74 -4.72 14.87
C ALA A 193 -14.94 -4.51 16.14
N LEU A 194 -15.50 -4.93 17.27
CA LEU A 194 -14.84 -4.97 18.56
C LEU A 194 -14.24 -6.36 18.76
N ALA A 195 -13.02 -6.44 19.28
CA ALA A 195 -12.41 -7.72 19.61
C ALA A 195 -12.12 -7.79 21.11
N LEU A 196 -12.15 -9.03 21.62
CA LEU A 196 -11.75 -9.32 23.00
C LEU A 196 -10.34 -8.82 23.29
N ARG A 197 -10.12 -8.46 24.55
CA ARG A 197 -8.83 -7.99 25.06
C ARG A 197 -7.73 -9.02 24.81
N PHE A 198 -6.53 -8.53 24.47
CA PHE A 198 -5.35 -9.36 24.29
C PHE A 198 -4.54 -9.50 25.57
N GLY A 199 -3.89 -10.65 25.74
CA GLY A 199 -2.85 -10.85 26.76
C GLY A 199 -1.48 -10.29 26.34
N ALA A 200 -1.24 -10.17 25.03
CA ALA A 200 0.00 -9.63 24.46
C ALA A 200 -0.21 -9.03 23.06
N ASP A 201 0.59 -8.03 22.69
CA ASP A 201 0.54 -7.37 21.37
C ASP A 201 0.67 -8.36 20.19
N ALA A 202 1.41 -9.45 20.36
CA ALA A 202 1.60 -10.47 19.34
C ALA A 202 0.30 -11.22 18.97
N GLU A 203 -0.69 -11.25 19.87
CA GLU A 203 -2.01 -11.86 19.60
C GLU A 203 -2.78 -11.09 18.53
N ALA A 204 -2.48 -9.80 18.35
CA ALA A 204 -3.11 -8.96 17.33
C ALA A 204 -2.88 -9.54 15.91
N PHE A 205 -1.68 -10.07 15.63
CA PHE A 205 -1.36 -10.68 14.34
C PHE A 205 -2.06 -12.03 14.14
N GLN A 206 -2.25 -12.80 15.22
CA GLN A 206 -3.01 -14.05 15.17
C GLN A 206 -4.49 -13.80 14.91
N LEU A 207 -5.06 -12.75 15.52
CA LEU A 207 -6.43 -12.35 15.25
C LEU A 207 -6.62 -11.92 13.79
N LEU A 208 -5.73 -11.07 13.27
CA LEU A 208 -5.78 -10.65 11.86
C LEU A 208 -5.69 -11.85 10.90
N LYS A 209 -4.82 -12.82 11.21
CA LYS A 209 -4.72 -14.07 10.45
C LYS A 209 -6.03 -14.89 10.51
N ALA A 210 -6.59 -15.06 11.70
CA ALA A 210 -7.84 -15.80 11.88
C ALA A 210 -9.02 -15.12 11.16
N VAL A 211 -9.05 -13.79 11.12
CA VAL A 211 -10.03 -13.01 10.36
C VAL A 211 -9.90 -13.27 8.87
N ASP A 212 -8.69 -13.24 8.33
CA ASP A 212 -8.44 -13.53 6.92
C ASP A 212 -8.89 -14.95 6.55
N GLU A 213 -8.41 -15.96 7.29
CA GLU A 213 -8.73 -17.38 7.06
C GLU A 213 -10.26 -17.62 7.13
N LYS A 214 -10.94 -16.98 8.08
CA LYS A 214 -12.38 -17.09 8.25
C LYS A 214 -13.14 -16.47 7.08
N MET A 215 -12.74 -15.28 6.67
CA MET A 215 -13.34 -14.57 5.54
C MET A 215 -13.12 -15.34 4.24
N GLU A 216 -11.89 -15.83 3.99
CA GLU A 216 -11.59 -16.66 2.83
C GLU A 216 -12.42 -17.94 2.82
N SER A 217 -12.55 -18.63 3.96
CA SER A 217 -13.39 -19.81 4.08
C SER A 217 -14.87 -19.52 3.79
N PHE A 218 -15.39 -18.36 4.22
CA PHE A 218 -16.77 -17.96 3.95
C PHE A 218 -17.00 -17.74 2.46
N PHE A 219 -16.17 -16.92 1.81
CA PHE A 219 -16.32 -16.60 0.39
C PHE A 219 -15.99 -17.79 -0.53
N ALA A 220 -15.08 -18.69 -0.13
CA ALA A 220 -14.86 -19.95 -0.84
C ALA A 220 -16.11 -20.85 -0.84
N GLY A 221 -16.97 -20.73 0.19
CA GLY A 221 -18.28 -21.39 0.26
C GLY A 221 -19.36 -20.74 -0.60
N GLN A 222 -19.10 -19.57 -1.20
CA GLN A 222 -20.05 -18.78 -2.01
C GLN A 222 -19.58 -18.72 -3.47
N PRO A 223 -19.69 -19.81 -4.25
CA PRO A 223 -19.08 -19.90 -5.58
C PRO A 223 -19.66 -18.90 -6.60
N SER A 224 -20.85 -18.36 -6.34
CA SER A 224 -21.50 -17.37 -7.18
C SER A 224 -21.04 -15.94 -6.92
N ALA A 225 -20.30 -15.68 -5.83
CA ALA A 225 -19.87 -14.36 -5.40
C ALA A 225 -18.35 -14.19 -5.40
N THR A 226 -17.90 -13.02 -5.85
CA THR A 226 -16.49 -12.63 -5.84
C THR A 226 -16.30 -11.45 -4.89
N LEU A 227 -15.38 -11.58 -3.94
CA LEU A 227 -14.97 -10.50 -3.06
C LEU A 227 -13.92 -9.66 -3.80
N THR A 228 -14.28 -8.44 -4.19
CA THR A 228 -13.40 -7.55 -4.96
C THR A 228 -12.45 -6.76 -4.08
N SER A 229 -12.88 -6.40 -2.87
CA SER A 229 -12.07 -5.72 -1.87
C SER A 229 -12.63 -5.96 -0.47
N ALA A 230 -11.74 -5.97 0.53
CA ALA A 230 -12.16 -6.07 1.93
C ALA A 230 -11.36 -5.10 2.82
N ASN A 231 -12.04 -4.29 3.62
CA ASN A 231 -11.42 -3.44 4.62
C ASN A 231 -11.96 -3.82 6.00
N VAL A 232 -11.15 -4.45 6.83
CA VAL A 232 -11.57 -4.87 8.18
C VAL A 232 -10.82 -4.07 9.22
N ARG A 233 -11.55 -3.46 10.14
CA ARG A 233 -11.02 -2.65 11.23
C ARG A 233 -11.49 -3.24 12.56
N LEU A 234 -10.54 -3.76 13.32
CA LEU A 234 -10.77 -4.33 14.63
C LEU A 234 -10.35 -3.31 15.69
N HIS A 235 -11.23 -3.04 16.64
CA HIS A 235 -10.97 -2.21 17.79
C HIS A 235 -10.85 -3.11 19.02
N VAL A 236 -9.71 -3.05 19.69
CA VAL A 236 -9.44 -3.87 20.88
C VAL A 236 -9.33 -2.93 22.07
N ALA A 237 -10.16 -3.18 23.08
CA ALA A 237 -10.03 -2.49 24.35
C ALA A 237 -8.69 -2.88 24.99
N SER A 238 -7.86 -1.89 25.32
CA SER A 238 -6.56 -2.10 25.95
C SER A 238 -6.54 -1.49 27.36
N ASP A 239 -5.99 -2.20 28.34
CA ASP A 239 -5.72 -1.67 29.69
C ASP A 239 -4.58 -0.64 29.71
N MET A 240 -3.92 -0.43 28.56
CA MET A 240 -2.98 0.66 28.44
C MET A 240 -3.74 1.98 28.55
N VAL A 241 -3.44 2.72 29.62
CA VAL A 241 -3.62 4.16 29.66
C VAL A 241 -2.83 4.71 28.48
N GLN A 242 -3.48 4.88 27.33
CA GLN A 242 -3.01 5.89 26.41
C GLN A 242 -2.99 7.15 27.25
N ILE A 243 -1.81 7.73 27.46
CA ILE A 243 -1.69 9.14 27.81
C ILE A 243 -2.07 9.95 26.54
N VAL A 244 -3.22 9.63 25.98
CA VAL A 244 -4.11 10.61 25.41
C VAL A 244 -4.90 11.09 26.62
N THR A 245 -4.26 11.90 27.44
CA THR A 245 -5.00 12.89 28.20
C THR A 245 -5.74 13.74 27.17
N THR A 246 -6.97 13.37 26.85
CA THR A 246 -8.02 14.37 26.86
C THR A 246 -8.09 14.85 28.30
N GLU A 247 -7.21 15.78 28.65
CA GLU A 247 -7.35 16.60 29.85
C GLU A 247 -8.69 17.34 29.70
N GLY A 248 -9.73 16.72 30.25
CA GLY A 248 -10.87 17.42 30.81
C GLY A 248 -10.41 18.18 32.04
N GLU A 249 -9.56 19.18 31.85
CA GLU A 249 -9.22 20.17 32.86
C GLU A 249 -9.04 21.52 32.15
N ASN A 250 -10.13 22.30 32.13
CA ASN A 250 -10.19 23.75 31.88
C ASN A 250 -8.97 24.41 31.20
N VAL A 251 -8.68 24.04 29.95
CA VAL A 251 -7.90 24.86 29.03
C VAL A 251 -8.89 25.87 28.43
N PRO A 252 -8.61 27.19 28.44
CA PRO A 252 -9.50 28.14 27.78
C PRO A 252 -9.59 27.74 26.32
N ASN A 253 -10.82 27.48 25.84
CA ASN A 253 -11.17 27.22 24.45
C ASN A 253 -10.05 27.63 23.49
N VAL A 254 -9.18 26.68 23.14
CA VAL A 254 -8.41 26.83 21.91
C VAL A 254 -9.44 26.55 20.84
N ALA A 255 -10.18 27.61 20.51
CA ALA A 255 -10.94 27.66 19.28
C ALA A 255 -9.97 27.24 18.19
N PHE A 256 -10.22 26.08 17.58
CA PHE A 256 -9.78 25.87 16.22
C PHE A 256 -10.38 27.03 15.43
N ASN A 257 -9.58 28.08 15.23
CA ASN A 257 -9.84 29.06 14.20
C ASN A 257 -9.77 28.28 12.91
N ALA A 258 -10.92 27.74 12.48
CA ALA A 258 -11.12 27.44 11.09
C ALA A 258 -10.66 28.69 10.34
N PRO A 259 -9.74 28.57 9.36
CA PRO A 259 -9.25 29.72 8.64
C PRO A 259 -10.47 30.49 8.15
N SER A 260 -10.47 31.79 8.39
CA SER A 260 -11.58 32.62 7.92
C SER A 260 -11.74 32.41 6.42
N TYR A 261 -12.95 32.60 5.89
CA TYR A 261 -13.23 32.40 4.46
C TYR A 261 -12.22 33.13 3.55
N GLU A 262 -11.66 34.25 4.03
CA GLU A 262 -10.62 35.03 3.36
C GLU A 262 -9.23 34.36 3.39
N GLU A 263 -8.83 33.71 4.49
CA GLU A 263 -7.58 32.95 4.58
C GLU A 263 -7.62 31.65 3.78
N ALA A 264 -8.76 30.95 3.79
CA ALA A 264 -8.97 29.77 2.97
C ALA A 264 -8.89 30.10 1.47
N LEU A 265 -9.49 31.21 1.04
CA LEU A 265 -9.37 31.73 -0.33
C LEU A 265 -7.92 32.07 -0.69
N GLY A 266 -7.15 32.64 0.24
CA GLY A 266 -5.72 32.90 0.05
C GLY A 266 -4.92 31.61 -0.21
N ILE A 267 -5.20 30.55 0.55
CA ILE A 267 -4.55 29.24 0.36
C ILE A 267 -4.94 28.64 -0.99
N PHE A 268 -6.21 28.67 -1.38
CA PHE A 268 -6.66 28.17 -2.68
C PHE A 268 -6.06 28.98 -3.85
N ALA A 269 -5.91 30.29 -3.71
CA ALA A 269 -5.25 31.13 -4.71
C ALA A 269 -3.76 30.77 -4.88
N LEU A 270 -3.03 30.53 -3.78
CA LEU A 270 -1.64 30.10 -3.84
C LEU A 270 -1.49 28.72 -4.49
N VAL A 271 -2.39 27.78 -4.17
CA VAL A 271 -2.41 26.46 -4.81
C VAL A 271 -2.69 26.58 -6.32
N ALA A 272 -3.64 27.43 -6.71
CA ALA A 272 -3.94 27.67 -8.12
C ALA A 272 -2.75 28.27 -8.89
N VAL A 273 -2.02 29.21 -8.28
CA VAL A 273 -0.78 29.77 -8.87
C VAL A 273 0.29 28.69 -9.02
N LEU A 274 0.44 27.81 -8.03
CA LEU A 274 1.40 26.71 -8.08
C LEU A 274 1.07 25.73 -9.22
N VAL A 275 -0.20 25.38 -9.39
CA VAL A 275 -0.68 24.54 -10.49
C VAL A 275 -0.43 25.22 -11.84
N ALA A 276 -0.71 26.52 -11.96
CA ALA A 276 -0.43 27.28 -13.18
C ALA A 276 1.06 27.31 -13.53
N MET A 277 1.94 27.47 -12.53
CA MET A 277 3.40 27.41 -12.73
C MET A 277 3.84 26.01 -13.21
N MET A 278 3.35 24.94 -12.59
CA MET A 278 3.66 23.58 -13.03
C MET A 278 3.18 23.32 -14.47
N MET A 279 1.98 23.79 -14.82
CA MET A 279 1.46 23.69 -16.19
C MET A 279 2.32 24.50 -17.18
N GLY A 280 2.82 25.67 -16.77
CA GLY A 280 3.78 26.45 -17.54
C GLY A 280 5.08 25.70 -17.82
N VAL A 281 5.64 25.01 -16.82
CA VAL A 281 6.84 24.16 -16.98
C VAL A 281 6.56 23.00 -17.93
N VAL A 282 5.41 22.35 -17.82
CA VAL A 282 5.02 21.25 -18.72
C VAL A 282 4.89 21.75 -20.17
N VAL A 283 4.30 22.93 -20.40
CA VAL A 283 4.19 23.52 -21.73
C VAL A 283 5.56 23.91 -22.29
N GLN A 284 6.45 24.47 -21.47
CA GLN A 284 7.83 24.77 -21.87
C GLN A 284 8.59 23.48 -22.24
N LYS A 285 8.46 22.43 -21.44
CA LYS A 285 9.05 21.12 -21.72
C LYS A 285 8.51 20.55 -23.04
N LYS A 286 7.19 20.58 -23.25
CA LYS A 286 6.55 20.09 -24.47
C LYS A 286 7.04 20.85 -25.72
N ARG A 287 7.19 22.18 -25.64
CA ARG A 287 7.77 22.99 -26.73
C ARG A 287 9.24 22.63 -26.99
N ASN A 288 10.02 22.34 -25.95
CA ASN A 288 11.41 21.94 -26.10
C ASN A 288 11.53 20.54 -26.75
N ASP A 289 10.68 19.60 -26.34
CA ASP A 289 10.63 18.25 -26.91
C ASP A 289 10.16 18.25 -28.38
N GLN A 290 9.27 19.19 -28.76
CA GLN A 290 8.93 19.38 -30.17
C GLN A 290 10.11 19.88 -30.99
N ARG A 291 10.85 20.88 -30.49
CA ARG A 291 12.05 21.39 -31.18
C ARG A 291 13.15 20.32 -31.31
N SER A 292 13.30 19.45 -30.31
CA SER A 292 14.28 18.37 -30.39
C SER A 292 13.89 17.35 -31.47
N ARG A 293 12.62 16.94 -31.53
CA ARG A 293 12.09 16.05 -32.58
C ARG A 293 12.29 16.62 -33.99
N GLU A 294 12.00 17.90 -34.20
CA GLU A 294 12.21 18.54 -35.50
C GLU A 294 13.69 18.54 -35.93
N ARG A 295 14.63 18.74 -34.99
CA ARG A 295 16.06 18.64 -35.29
C ARG A 295 16.47 17.21 -35.64
N TYR A 296 15.94 16.22 -34.93
CA TYR A 296 16.18 14.81 -35.24
C TYR A 296 15.64 14.43 -36.62
N GLU A 297 14.44 14.88 -36.99
CA GLU A 297 13.88 14.61 -38.32
C GLU A 297 14.67 15.28 -39.44
N ARG A 298 15.09 16.54 -39.26
CA ARG A 298 15.96 17.22 -40.25
C ARG A 298 17.31 16.52 -40.41
N ALA A 299 17.92 16.08 -39.31
CA ALA A 299 19.16 15.32 -39.35
C ALA A 299 18.98 13.95 -40.04
N ASN A 300 17.88 13.25 -39.77
CA ASN A 300 17.57 11.97 -40.41
C ASN A 300 17.32 12.12 -41.92
N ARG A 301 16.57 13.15 -42.35
CA ARG A 301 16.38 13.48 -43.77
C ARG A 301 17.71 13.83 -44.46
N ALA A 302 18.56 14.63 -43.82
CA ALA A 302 19.89 14.95 -44.36
C ALA A 302 20.79 13.71 -44.48
N ALA A 303 20.73 12.78 -43.53
CA ALA A 303 21.45 11.52 -43.58
C ALA A 303 20.94 10.59 -44.69
N GLN A 304 19.62 10.55 -44.93
CA GLN A 304 19.05 9.81 -46.06
C GLN A 304 19.48 10.39 -47.41
N ILE A 305 19.49 11.72 -47.58
CA ILE A 305 19.95 12.36 -48.82
C ILE A 305 21.42 12.02 -49.10
N ARG A 306 22.29 12.01 -48.08
CA ARG A 306 23.69 11.59 -48.24
C ARG A 306 23.82 10.11 -48.64
N ARG A 307 22.97 9.22 -48.14
CA ARG A 307 23.00 7.80 -48.55
C ARG A 307 22.54 7.59 -49.99
N VAL A 308 21.63 8.42 -50.50
CA VAL A 308 21.17 8.34 -51.89
C VAL A 308 22.19 8.98 -52.84
N SER A 309 22.84 10.08 -52.46
CA SER A 309 23.87 10.72 -53.30
C SER A 309 25.10 9.85 -53.50
N ILE A 310 25.51 9.07 -52.48
CA ILE A 310 26.64 8.13 -52.60
C ILE A 310 26.34 6.98 -53.56
N ARG A 311 25.06 6.54 -53.66
CA ARG A 311 24.67 5.52 -54.65
C ARG A 311 24.55 6.07 -56.07
N MET A 312 24.20 7.34 -56.25
CA MET A 312 24.11 7.95 -57.57
C MET A 312 25.49 8.33 -58.14
N SER A 313 26.46 8.76 -57.32
CA SER A 313 27.82 9.03 -57.80
C SER A 313 28.60 7.78 -58.21
N GLN A 314 28.21 6.59 -57.75
CA GLN A 314 28.78 5.32 -58.23
C GLN A 314 28.33 5.00 -59.66
N TYR A 315 27.11 5.39 -60.06
CA TYR A 315 26.62 5.16 -61.42
C TYR A 315 27.22 6.10 -62.47
N ASP A 316 27.56 7.34 -62.10
CA ASP A 316 28.23 8.26 -63.02
C ASP A 316 29.72 7.91 -63.22
N GLN A 317 30.35 7.25 -62.25
CA GLN A 317 31.75 6.82 -62.37
C GLN A 317 31.89 5.52 -63.17
N GLU A 318 30.92 4.59 -63.10
CA GLU A 318 30.91 3.38 -63.94
C GLU A 318 30.60 3.66 -65.42
N ASN A 319 29.91 4.77 -65.74
CA ASN A 319 29.60 5.15 -67.13
C ASN A 319 30.71 5.97 -67.83
N GLN A 320 31.72 6.48 -67.10
CA GLN A 320 32.86 7.17 -67.71
C GLN A 320 34.02 6.25 -68.09
N ASP A 321 34.05 5.01 -67.58
CA ASP A 321 35.11 4.03 -67.87
C ASP A 321 34.83 3.17 -69.13
N TYR A 322 33.80 3.48 -69.91
CA TYR A 322 33.40 2.69 -71.10
C TYR A 322 33.29 3.46 -72.43
N GLU A 323 33.71 4.72 -72.50
CA GLU A 323 33.78 5.47 -73.75
C GLU A 323 35.19 6.04 -74.01
N GLY A 324 36.11 5.16 -74.40
CA GLY A 324 37.39 5.63 -74.94
C GLY A 324 38.50 4.61 -74.94
N GLU A 325 38.38 3.53 -75.73
CA GLU A 325 39.53 2.80 -76.28
C GLU A 325 39.06 1.71 -77.28
N GLU A 326 38.48 2.12 -78.40
CA GLU A 326 38.53 1.31 -79.63
C GLU A 326 38.84 2.23 -80.81
N ASP A 327 40.13 2.51 -81.01
CA ASP A 327 40.66 2.91 -82.32
C ASP A 327 42.15 2.56 -82.36
N SER A 328 42.48 1.43 -82.98
CA SER A 328 43.58 1.26 -83.94
C SER A 328 43.95 -0.22 -84.11
N LEU A 329 43.29 -0.88 -85.07
CA LEU A 329 43.83 -2.02 -85.79
C LEU A 329 44.24 -1.52 -87.18
N LEU A 330 45.54 -1.25 -87.37
CA LEU A 330 46.34 -1.52 -88.57
C LEU A 330 47.81 -1.14 -88.33
#